data_AF-A0A3M2BLG6-F1
#
_entry.id   AF-A0A3M2BLG6-F1
#
_cell.length_a   1.000
_cell.length_b   1.000
_cell.length_c   1.000
_cell.angle_alpha   90.00
_cell.angle_beta   90.00
_cell.angle_gamma   90.00
#
_symmetry.space_group_name_H-M   'P 1'
#
loop_
_entity.id
_entity.type
_entity.pdbx_description
1 polymer ?
#
loop_
_entity_poly.entity_id
_entity_poly.type
_entity_poly.pdbx_seq_one_letter_code
_entity_poly.pdbx_strand_id
1 'polypeptide(L)'
;MTWRALILVPALLIATAAITLAVAVAAPPRALPAPKTDTLAARLLLPYFEVDFTSPQGRTTLFAVRNDDDAPVAVTIDYFEANRPAVPQLSESLTLGPKQVVTTNVRAKNVIRDDDDVARGYAVIRADRPTIQGDYFQLDDANDFAAGDRLVNADPDSPHNELCRFYTIRSFNGGPFDGGTTFTIWLESDVPATGAAPVAFYTVYNEAGDAIFSGQLFRDALAFRVSSTDLGLLGFEVPPFGAIEFELNQTTGHVWAQMSALGRFSVGLGGSCGDEAPAG
;
A
#
# COMPACT_ATOMS: atom_id res chain seq x y z
N MET A 1 -16.78 -19.69 104.07
CA MET A 1 -16.86 -21.16 104.15
C MET A 1 -17.33 -21.67 102.79
N THR A 2 -16.56 -22.60 102.20
CA THR A 2 -16.94 -23.56 101.13
C THR A 2 -17.45 -22.97 99.80
N TRP A 3 -16.95 -23.27 98.60
CA TRP A 3 -16.26 -24.45 98.05
C TRP A 3 -15.59 -24.13 96.70
N ARG A 4 -14.69 -25.02 96.28
CA ARG A 4 -13.88 -25.03 95.04
C ARG A 4 -14.71 -25.30 93.78
N ALA A 5 -14.25 -24.81 92.62
CA ALA A 5 -14.31 -25.56 91.36
C ALA A 5 -13.16 -25.12 90.43
N LEU A 6 -12.19 -26.01 90.27
CA LEU A 6 -11.06 -25.92 89.35
C LEU A 6 -11.49 -26.62 88.05
N ILE A 7 -11.60 -25.89 86.94
CA ILE A 7 -11.90 -26.47 85.61
C ILE A 7 -10.59 -26.52 84.81
N LEU A 8 -10.14 -27.74 84.52
CA LEU A 8 -9.07 -28.02 83.56
C LEU A 8 -9.58 -27.79 82.13
N VAL A 9 -8.87 -26.98 81.35
CA VAL A 9 -9.05 -26.87 79.89
C VAL A 9 -7.93 -27.66 79.22
N PRO A 10 -8.22 -28.60 78.30
CA PRO A 10 -7.18 -29.34 77.59
C PRO A 10 -6.58 -28.48 76.47
N ALA A 11 -5.25 -28.54 76.36
CA ALA A 11 -4.47 -27.87 75.32
C ALA A 11 -4.74 -28.49 73.94
N LEU A 12 -5.26 -27.68 73.01
CA LEU A 12 -5.47 -28.04 71.62
C LEU A 12 -4.23 -27.62 70.80
N LEU A 13 -3.44 -28.59 70.37
CA LEU A 13 -2.32 -28.40 69.43
C LEU A 13 -2.87 -28.20 68.01
N ILE A 14 -2.74 -26.98 67.48
CA ILE A 14 -3.06 -26.66 66.08
C ILE A 14 -1.78 -26.84 65.26
N ALA A 15 -1.75 -27.87 64.41
CA ALA A 15 -0.68 -28.06 63.42
C ALA A 15 -0.96 -27.19 62.18
N THR A 16 -0.15 -26.16 61.97
CA THR A 16 -0.20 -25.30 60.77
C THR A 16 0.49 -25.98 59.59
N ALA A 17 -0.30 -26.47 58.62
CA ALA A 17 0.22 -26.90 57.32
C ALA A 17 0.41 -25.67 56.42
N ALA A 18 1.65 -25.36 56.06
CA ALA A 18 1.98 -24.32 55.09
C ALA A 18 1.72 -24.84 53.67
N ILE A 19 0.73 -24.27 52.99
CA ILE A 19 0.47 -24.50 51.56
C ILE A 19 1.35 -23.54 50.77
N THR A 20 2.40 -24.05 50.12
CA THR A 20 3.21 -23.29 49.16
C THR A 20 2.53 -23.28 47.81
N LEU A 21 1.94 -22.15 47.43
CA LEU A 21 1.37 -21.91 46.10
C LEU A 21 2.51 -21.59 45.12
N ALA A 22 2.87 -22.56 44.27
CA ALA A 22 3.83 -22.32 43.19
C ALA A 22 3.13 -21.53 42.06
N VAL A 23 3.43 -20.24 41.94
CA VAL A 23 3.01 -19.43 40.79
C VAL A 23 3.90 -19.81 39.61
N ALA A 24 3.33 -20.55 38.65
CA ALA A 24 3.99 -20.79 37.37
C ALA A 24 4.06 -19.45 36.60
N VAL A 25 5.26 -18.87 36.52
CA VAL A 25 5.52 -17.73 35.65
C VAL A 25 5.51 -18.25 34.22
N ALA A 26 4.42 -18.02 33.50
CA ALA A 26 4.37 -18.28 32.07
C ALA A 26 5.45 -17.43 31.40
N ALA A 27 6.32 -18.06 30.61
CA ALA A 27 7.28 -17.34 29.79
C ALA A 27 6.50 -16.37 28.87
N PRO A 28 6.98 -15.14 28.66
CA PRO A 28 6.34 -14.22 27.73
C PRO A 28 6.25 -14.88 26.35
N PRO A 29 5.14 -14.70 25.62
CA PRO A 29 5.02 -15.22 24.27
C PRO A 29 6.21 -14.72 23.44
N ARG A 30 6.94 -15.64 22.81
CA ARG A 30 7.97 -15.27 21.83
C ARG A 30 7.30 -14.46 20.74
N ALA A 31 7.69 -13.19 20.60
CA ALA A 31 7.28 -12.40 19.44
C ALA A 31 7.70 -13.15 18.17
N LEU A 32 6.75 -13.40 17.28
CA LEU A 32 7.08 -13.90 15.95
C LEU A 32 8.02 -12.86 15.29
N PRO A 33 9.06 -13.30 14.57
CA PRO A 33 9.85 -12.38 13.77
C PRO A 33 8.90 -11.60 12.86
N ALA A 34 9.05 -10.27 12.83
CA ALA A 34 8.28 -9.44 11.91
C ALA A 34 8.45 -9.99 10.47
N PRO A 35 7.39 -10.02 9.65
CA PRO A 35 7.52 -10.38 8.25
C PRO A 35 8.61 -9.51 7.62
N LYS A 36 9.58 -10.13 6.94
CA LYS A 36 10.54 -9.36 6.14
C LYS A 36 9.77 -8.63 5.05
N THR A 37 9.94 -7.31 4.96
CA THR A 37 9.16 -6.43 4.08
C THR A 37 9.61 -6.43 2.63
N ASP A 38 10.82 -6.94 2.33
CA ASP A 38 11.24 -7.19 0.94
C ASP A 38 10.99 -8.65 0.59
N THR A 39 9.84 -8.87 -0.03
CA THR A 39 9.41 -10.19 -0.46
C THR A 39 9.61 -10.29 -1.95
N LEU A 40 10.42 -11.26 -2.34
CA LEU A 40 10.70 -11.55 -3.74
C LEU A 40 9.40 -12.01 -4.41
N ALA A 41 9.15 -11.51 -5.61
CA ALA A 41 7.94 -11.79 -6.36
C ALA A 41 8.30 -12.34 -7.74
N ALA A 42 7.40 -13.12 -8.34
CA ALA A 42 7.48 -13.46 -9.76
C ALA A 42 6.73 -12.43 -10.63
N ARG A 43 5.87 -11.60 -10.01
CA ARG A 43 5.11 -10.54 -10.66
C ARG A 43 5.15 -9.27 -9.83
N LEU A 44 5.72 -8.21 -10.40
CA LEU A 44 5.72 -6.87 -9.85
C LEU A 44 4.84 -5.94 -10.70
N LEU A 45 4.27 -4.93 -10.07
CA LEU A 45 3.44 -3.92 -10.70
C LEU A 45 4.04 -2.53 -10.45
N LEU A 46 4.22 -1.77 -11.54
CA LEU A 46 4.33 -0.32 -11.52
C LEU A 46 2.90 0.22 -11.64
N PRO A 47 2.26 0.71 -10.55
CA PRO A 47 0.82 0.94 -10.53
C PRO A 47 0.38 2.06 -11.47
N TYR A 48 1.25 3.05 -11.68
CA TYR A 48 0.98 4.17 -12.55
C TYR A 48 2.28 4.82 -13.02
N PHE A 49 2.37 5.11 -14.32
CA PHE A 49 3.34 6.03 -14.89
C PHE A 49 2.63 7.17 -15.62
N GLU A 50 3.27 8.32 -15.60
CA GLU A 50 2.94 9.47 -16.44
C GLU A 50 4.23 10.01 -17.04
N VAL A 51 4.21 10.27 -18.34
CA VAL A 51 5.32 10.86 -19.08
C VAL A 51 4.80 11.97 -19.97
N ASP A 52 5.21 13.21 -19.69
CA ASP A 52 4.90 14.38 -20.50
C ASP A 52 6.00 14.62 -21.55
N PHE A 53 5.72 14.38 -22.83
CA PHE A 53 6.69 14.54 -23.91
C PHE A 53 6.78 15.97 -24.48
N THR A 54 5.89 16.87 -24.06
CA THR A 54 5.89 18.27 -24.52
C THR A 54 7.08 19.07 -23.99
N SER A 55 7.68 18.61 -22.88
CA SER A 55 8.83 19.24 -22.23
C SER A 55 9.89 18.20 -21.85
N PRO A 56 11.19 18.49 -22.07
CA PRO A 56 12.28 17.65 -21.55
C PRO A 56 12.36 17.64 -20.02
N GLN A 57 11.78 18.64 -19.35
CA GLN A 57 11.62 18.73 -17.89
C GLN A 57 10.21 18.31 -17.44
N GLY A 58 9.38 17.81 -18.37
CA GLY A 58 8.06 17.32 -18.06
C GLY A 58 8.13 16.08 -17.16
N ARG A 59 6.99 15.71 -16.59
CA ARG A 59 6.87 14.53 -15.73
C ARG A 59 7.41 13.28 -16.40
N THR A 60 8.05 12.41 -15.62
CA THR A 60 8.43 11.08 -16.07
C THR A 60 8.39 10.09 -14.91
N THR A 61 8.44 8.80 -15.23
CA THR A 61 8.56 7.73 -14.26
C THR A 61 9.84 6.94 -14.53
N LEU A 62 10.61 6.68 -13.48
CA LEU A 62 11.72 5.74 -13.48
C LEU A 62 11.33 4.54 -12.63
N PHE A 63 11.80 3.36 -12.99
CA PHE A 63 11.74 2.20 -12.12
C PHE A 63 12.99 1.35 -12.26
N ALA A 64 13.31 0.61 -11.21
CA ALA A 64 14.40 -0.35 -11.18
C ALA A 64 13.84 -1.74 -10.89
N VAL A 65 14.37 -2.75 -11.58
CA VAL A 65 14.11 -4.16 -11.29
C VAL A 65 15.43 -4.83 -10.98
N ARG A 66 15.47 -5.55 -9.89
CA ARG A 66 16.63 -6.30 -9.42
C ARG A 66 16.31 -7.79 -9.40
N ASN A 67 17.21 -8.60 -9.96
CA ASN A 67 17.25 -10.03 -9.67
C ASN A 67 17.96 -10.24 -8.34
N ASP A 68 17.31 -10.85 -7.35
CA ASP A 68 17.92 -11.18 -6.07
C ASP A 68 18.42 -12.64 -5.98
N ASP A 69 18.35 -13.41 -7.07
CA ASP A 69 18.93 -14.75 -7.16
C ASP A 69 20.43 -14.71 -7.52
N ASP A 70 21.12 -15.82 -7.26
CA ASP A 70 22.51 -16.08 -7.67
C ASP A 70 22.61 -16.66 -9.10
N ALA A 71 21.47 -16.92 -9.74
CA ALA A 71 21.35 -17.38 -11.11
C ALA A 71 20.65 -16.32 -11.99
N PRO A 72 20.90 -16.29 -13.32
CA PRO A 72 20.16 -15.43 -14.23
C PRO A 72 18.65 -15.71 -14.22
N VAL A 73 17.84 -14.68 -14.46
CA VAL A 73 16.38 -14.76 -14.52
C VAL A 73 15.87 -14.09 -15.79
N ALA A 74 14.91 -14.71 -16.47
CA ALA A 74 14.22 -14.11 -17.61
C ALA A 74 13.12 -13.18 -17.10
N VAL A 75 13.07 -11.96 -17.60
CA VAL A 75 12.08 -10.94 -17.20
C VAL A 75 11.39 -10.38 -18.44
N THR A 76 10.07 -10.28 -18.36
CA THR A 76 9.23 -9.58 -19.33
C THR A 76 8.62 -8.34 -18.67
N ILE A 77 8.66 -7.20 -19.36
CA ILE A 77 8.03 -5.95 -18.93
C ILE A 77 6.97 -5.60 -19.96
N ASP A 78 5.72 -5.61 -19.54
CA ASP A 78 4.57 -5.26 -20.34
C ASP A 78 4.03 -3.89 -19.90
N TYR A 79 3.98 -2.93 -20.83
CA TYR A 79 3.40 -1.61 -20.60
C TYR A 79 1.98 -1.59 -21.14
N PHE A 80 1.05 -1.01 -20.41
CA PHE A 80 -0.37 -0.91 -20.75
C PHE A 80 -0.80 0.55 -20.78
N GLU A 81 -1.79 0.89 -21.59
CA GLU A 81 -2.46 2.19 -21.50
C GLU A 81 -3.37 2.20 -20.25
N ALA A 82 -3.52 3.37 -19.62
CA ALA A 82 -4.30 3.51 -18.39
C ALA A 82 -5.74 2.97 -18.49
N ASN A 83 -6.34 3.03 -19.67
CA ASN A 83 -7.74 2.66 -19.95
C ASN A 83 -7.90 1.35 -20.73
N ARG A 84 -6.83 0.56 -20.93
CA ARG A 84 -6.90 -0.69 -21.72
C ARG A 84 -6.19 -1.87 -21.03
N PRO A 85 -6.93 -2.88 -20.53
CA PRO A 85 -6.35 -4.05 -19.86
C PRO A 85 -5.71 -5.07 -20.77
N ALA A 86 -6.27 -5.26 -21.96
CA ALA A 86 -6.18 -6.58 -22.59
C ALA A 86 -4.90 -6.83 -23.39
N VAL A 87 -4.25 -5.77 -23.89
CA VAL A 87 -3.10 -5.90 -24.77
C VAL A 87 -2.04 -4.89 -24.34
N PRO A 88 -0.80 -5.32 -24.05
CA PRO A 88 0.27 -4.40 -23.79
C PRO A 88 0.57 -3.58 -25.04
N GLN A 89 0.73 -2.27 -24.86
CA GLN A 89 1.17 -1.35 -25.92
C GLN A 89 2.64 -1.59 -26.31
N LEU A 90 3.44 -2.08 -25.36
CA LEU A 90 4.84 -2.40 -25.54
C LEU A 90 5.17 -3.58 -24.64
N SER A 91 5.92 -4.55 -25.16
CA SER A 91 6.46 -5.66 -24.39
C SER A 91 7.96 -5.75 -24.63
N GLU A 92 8.73 -5.86 -23.56
CA GLU A 92 10.18 -6.00 -23.58
C GLU A 92 10.58 -7.28 -22.86
N SER A 93 11.53 -8.02 -23.41
CA SER A 93 12.14 -9.17 -22.74
C SER A 93 13.62 -8.92 -22.50
N LEU A 94 14.08 -9.23 -21.29
CA LEU A 94 15.49 -9.13 -20.92
C LEU A 94 15.88 -10.29 -19.99
N THR A 95 17.17 -10.59 -19.94
CA THR A 95 17.74 -11.51 -18.94
C THR A 95 18.51 -10.69 -17.92
N LEU A 96 18.11 -10.75 -16.65
CA LEU A 96 18.87 -10.19 -15.55
C LEU A 96 19.86 -11.24 -15.06
N GLY A 97 21.16 -10.92 -15.09
CA GLY A 97 22.19 -11.72 -14.45
C GLY A 97 22.05 -11.78 -12.93
N PRO A 98 22.87 -12.58 -12.25
CA PRO A 98 22.86 -12.68 -10.78
C PRO A 98 23.05 -11.31 -10.13
N LYS A 99 22.18 -10.97 -9.18
CA LYS A 99 22.20 -9.67 -8.45
C LYS A 99 22.11 -8.42 -9.34
N GLN A 100 21.82 -8.57 -10.64
CA GLN A 100 21.80 -7.45 -11.57
C GLN A 100 20.60 -6.54 -11.29
N VAL A 101 20.83 -5.24 -11.39
CA VAL A 101 19.80 -4.20 -11.40
C VAL A 101 19.73 -3.59 -12.80
N VAL A 102 18.52 -3.40 -13.31
CA VAL A 102 18.25 -2.61 -14.51
C VAL A 102 17.33 -1.47 -14.14
N THR A 103 17.73 -0.26 -14.49
CA THR A 103 16.92 0.96 -14.33
C THR A 103 16.36 1.37 -15.68
N THR A 104 15.07 1.70 -15.69
CA THR A 104 14.33 2.15 -16.85
C THR A 104 13.74 3.52 -16.59
N ASN A 105 13.96 4.45 -17.52
CA ASN A 105 13.17 5.67 -17.62
C ASN A 105 12.07 5.46 -18.66
N VAL A 106 10.80 5.55 -18.27
CA VAL A 106 9.65 5.30 -19.15
C VAL A 106 9.63 6.30 -20.33
N ARG A 107 10.17 7.51 -20.16
CA ARG A 107 10.34 8.48 -21.26
C ARG A 107 11.20 7.96 -22.40
N ALA A 108 12.16 7.09 -22.12
CA ALA A 108 13.01 6.49 -23.16
C ALA A 108 12.32 5.32 -23.89
N LYS A 109 11.07 4.99 -23.51
CA LYS A 109 10.28 3.92 -24.10
C LYS A 109 9.31 4.49 -25.12
N ASN A 110 9.03 3.69 -26.14
CA ASN A 110 8.08 4.05 -27.20
C ASN A 110 6.65 3.74 -26.76
N VAL A 111 6.23 4.26 -25.60
CA VAL A 111 4.86 4.17 -25.13
C VAL A 111 3.96 5.10 -25.94
N ILE A 112 2.72 4.66 -26.17
CA ILE A 112 1.65 5.39 -26.83
C ILE A 112 1.33 6.64 -26.01
N ARG A 113 1.15 7.73 -26.74
CA ARG A 113 0.85 9.07 -26.21
C ARG A 113 -0.59 9.41 -26.57
N ASP A 114 -1.25 10.16 -25.70
CA ASP A 114 -2.55 10.75 -25.98
C ASP A 114 -2.45 12.05 -26.79
N ASP A 115 -3.59 12.69 -27.03
CA ASP A 115 -3.68 13.92 -27.83
C ASP A 115 -2.92 15.11 -27.20
N ASP A 116 -2.59 15.05 -25.91
CA ASP A 116 -1.79 16.06 -25.20
C ASP A 116 -0.29 15.74 -25.23
N ASP A 117 0.15 14.74 -26.00
CA ASP A 117 1.53 14.22 -26.03
C ASP A 117 1.99 13.72 -24.65
N VAL A 118 1.04 13.20 -23.85
CA VAL A 118 1.32 12.57 -22.55
C VAL A 118 1.05 11.06 -22.66
N ALA A 119 1.93 10.24 -22.09
CA ALA A 119 1.69 8.81 -21.93
C ALA A 119 1.28 8.51 -20.49
N ARG A 120 0.16 7.82 -20.31
CA ARG A 120 -0.35 7.39 -18.99
C ARG A 120 -0.67 5.91 -19.01
N GLY A 121 -0.27 5.20 -17.98
CA GLY A 121 -0.45 3.76 -17.95
C GLY A 121 0.12 3.09 -16.71
N TYR A 122 0.30 1.78 -16.82
CA TYR A 122 0.93 0.95 -15.80
C TYR A 122 1.84 -0.07 -16.47
N ALA A 123 2.75 -0.68 -15.70
CA ALA A 123 3.59 -1.75 -16.22
C ALA A 123 3.53 -2.99 -15.32
N VAL A 124 3.46 -4.16 -15.94
CA VAL A 124 3.54 -5.45 -15.26
C VAL A 124 4.86 -6.10 -15.61
N ILE A 125 5.67 -6.37 -14.58
CA ILE A 125 6.97 -7.02 -14.70
C ILE A 125 6.79 -8.47 -14.24
N ARG A 126 7.17 -9.42 -15.09
CA ARG A 126 7.07 -10.86 -14.78
C ARG A 126 8.43 -11.53 -14.90
N ALA A 127 8.72 -12.41 -13.97
CA ALA A 127 9.84 -13.34 -14.00
C ALA A 127 9.31 -14.78 -14.04
N ASP A 128 10.16 -15.73 -14.43
CA ASP A 128 9.83 -17.16 -14.43
C ASP A 128 9.80 -17.79 -13.01
N ARG A 129 10.22 -17.03 -11.99
CA ARG A 129 10.27 -17.46 -10.57
C ARG A 129 10.35 -16.26 -9.61
N PRO A 130 9.97 -16.41 -8.32
CA PRO A 130 9.88 -15.31 -7.37
C PRO A 130 11.25 -14.86 -6.85
N THR A 131 11.93 -14.07 -7.68
CA THR A 131 13.33 -13.66 -7.48
C THR A 131 13.53 -12.17 -7.69
N ILE A 132 12.51 -11.45 -8.17
CA ILE A 132 12.63 -10.04 -8.48
C ILE A 132 12.05 -9.17 -7.37
N GLN A 133 12.66 -8.01 -7.21
CA GLN A 133 12.18 -6.88 -6.40
C GLN A 133 12.47 -5.58 -7.16
N GLY A 134 11.87 -4.48 -6.74
CA GLY A 134 12.16 -3.20 -7.35
C GLY A 134 11.46 -2.03 -6.72
N ASP A 135 11.75 -0.87 -7.28
CA ASP A 135 11.35 0.45 -6.81
C ASP A 135 11.06 1.36 -8.01
N TYR A 136 10.31 2.42 -7.77
CA TYR A 136 9.99 3.42 -8.78
C TYR A 136 10.00 4.82 -8.21
N PHE A 137 10.24 5.80 -9.09
CA PHE A 137 10.20 7.22 -8.82
C PHE A 137 9.37 7.92 -9.90
N GLN A 138 8.44 8.75 -9.48
CA GLN A 138 7.82 9.76 -10.32
C GLN A 138 8.59 11.06 -10.13
N LEU A 139 9.07 11.61 -11.24
CA LEU A 139 9.79 12.87 -11.30
C LEU A 139 8.91 13.94 -11.96
N ASP A 140 9.00 15.15 -11.43
CA ASP A 140 8.43 16.36 -11.98
C ASP A 140 9.50 17.46 -11.85
N ASP A 141 10.45 17.43 -12.77
CA ASP A 141 11.63 18.31 -12.75
C ASP A 141 11.23 19.79 -12.83
N ALA A 142 10.14 20.11 -13.53
CA ALA A 142 9.60 21.46 -13.63
C ALA A 142 9.21 22.06 -12.26
N ASN A 143 8.92 21.21 -11.28
CA ASN A 143 8.52 21.60 -9.92
C ASN A 143 9.55 21.19 -8.85
N ASP A 144 10.77 20.82 -9.26
CA ASP A 144 11.83 20.29 -8.38
C ASP A 144 11.34 19.15 -7.48
N PHE A 145 10.55 18.24 -8.07
CA PHE A 145 9.78 17.26 -7.32
C PHE A 145 10.14 15.82 -7.69
N ALA A 146 10.21 14.98 -6.66
CA ALA A 146 10.28 13.53 -6.80
C ALA A 146 9.49 12.84 -5.69
N ALA A 147 8.78 11.77 -6.04
CA ALA A 147 8.20 10.82 -5.09
C ALA A 147 8.46 9.40 -5.58
N GLY A 148 8.56 8.43 -4.69
CA GLY A 148 8.82 7.05 -5.07
C GLY A 148 8.35 6.07 -4.03
N ASP A 149 8.29 4.81 -4.44
CA ASP A 149 7.93 3.68 -3.58
C ASP A 149 8.51 2.38 -4.17
N ARG A 150 8.26 1.26 -3.51
CA ARG A 150 8.54 -0.07 -4.02
C ARG A 150 7.58 -0.40 -5.16
N LEU A 151 8.01 -1.23 -6.12
CA LEU A 151 7.09 -1.89 -7.02
C LEU A 151 6.20 -2.84 -6.21
N VAL A 152 4.92 -2.90 -6.57
CA VAL A 152 3.90 -3.65 -5.83
C VAL A 152 4.06 -5.14 -6.12
N ASN A 153 4.15 -5.97 -5.09
CA ASN A 153 4.08 -7.42 -5.27
C ASN A 153 2.65 -7.80 -5.69
N ALA A 154 2.50 -8.15 -6.96
CA ALA A 154 1.23 -8.54 -7.57
C ALA A 154 1.19 -10.03 -7.92
N ASP A 155 2.06 -10.82 -7.31
CA ASP A 155 2.17 -12.26 -7.54
C ASP A 155 1.06 -13.01 -6.79
N PRO A 156 0.10 -13.63 -7.49
CA PRO A 156 -1.02 -14.31 -6.86
C PRO A 156 -0.60 -15.53 -6.03
N ASP A 157 0.58 -16.10 -6.31
CA ASP A 157 1.13 -17.24 -5.58
C ASP A 157 2.00 -16.81 -4.39
N SER A 158 2.27 -15.51 -4.24
CA SER A 158 3.05 -14.98 -3.13
C SER A 158 2.17 -14.81 -1.88
N PRO A 159 2.63 -15.27 -0.70
CA PRO A 159 1.94 -14.96 0.58
C PRO A 159 2.01 -13.47 0.95
N HIS A 160 2.71 -12.67 0.14
CA HIS A 160 2.89 -11.23 0.30
C HIS A 160 2.31 -10.46 -0.88
N ASN A 161 1.33 -11.02 -1.59
CA ASN A 161 0.55 -10.29 -2.57
C ASN A 161 -0.06 -9.05 -1.92
N GLU A 162 0.23 -7.88 -2.49
CA GLU A 162 -0.18 -6.56 -1.98
C GLU A 162 -1.49 -6.08 -2.63
N LEU A 163 -2.12 -6.92 -3.47
CA LEU A 163 -3.39 -6.62 -4.13
C LEU A 163 -4.59 -7.03 -3.27
N CYS A 164 -5.42 -6.07 -2.92
CA CYS A 164 -6.53 -6.23 -1.99
C CYS A 164 -7.77 -5.49 -2.48
N ARG A 165 -8.91 -5.78 -1.85
CA ARG A 165 -10.16 -5.06 -2.11
C ARG A 165 -10.31 -3.83 -1.21
N PHE A 166 -9.84 -3.92 0.03
CA PHE A 166 -9.95 -2.86 1.04
C PHE A 166 -8.58 -2.27 1.34
N TYR A 167 -8.50 -0.95 1.33
CA TYR A 167 -7.29 -0.20 1.64
C TYR A 167 -7.55 0.86 2.69
N THR A 168 -6.65 0.98 3.65
CA THR A 168 -6.62 2.11 4.58
C THR A 168 -5.34 2.90 4.34
N ILE A 169 -5.48 4.21 4.15
CA ILE A 169 -4.37 5.15 4.05
C ILE A 169 -4.49 6.16 5.17
N ARG A 170 -3.40 6.40 5.88
CA ARG A 170 -3.34 7.40 6.95
C ARG A 170 -2.80 8.70 6.39
N SER A 171 -3.39 9.81 6.81
CA SER A 171 -2.92 11.16 6.53
C SER A 171 -2.07 11.66 7.69
N PHE A 172 -0.93 12.31 7.40
CA PHE A 172 -0.13 12.97 8.42
C PHE A 172 -0.64 14.38 8.69
N ASN A 173 -0.90 14.69 9.96
CA ASN A 173 -1.13 16.05 10.43
C ASN A 173 0.21 16.75 10.68
N GLY A 174 0.28 18.05 10.38
CA GLY A 174 1.43 18.91 10.70
C GLY A 174 2.50 19.08 9.61
N GLY A 175 2.34 18.46 8.44
CA GLY A 175 3.18 18.75 7.27
C GLY A 175 2.61 19.88 6.42
N PRO A 176 3.43 20.78 5.85
CA PRO A 176 2.97 21.79 4.90
C PRO A 176 2.80 21.15 3.51
N PHE A 177 1.83 20.23 3.38
CA PHE A 177 1.48 19.55 2.13
C PHE A 177 0.57 20.45 1.26
N ASP A 178 1.09 21.61 0.90
CA ASP A 178 0.42 22.66 0.13
C ASP A 178 0.20 22.30 -1.36
N GLY A 179 0.84 21.26 -1.87
CA GLY A 179 0.58 20.69 -3.19
C GLY A 179 -0.62 19.74 -3.21
N GLY A 180 -1.24 19.47 -2.05
CA GLY A 180 -2.38 18.58 -1.90
C GLY A 180 -2.03 17.10 -1.90
N THR A 181 -3.06 16.26 -1.74
CA THR A 181 -2.92 14.81 -1.78
C THR A 181 -3.45 14.27 -3.10
N THR A 182 -2.69 13.38 -3.73
CA THR A 182 -3.14 12.64 -4.92
C THR A 182 -3.10 11.16 -4.63
N PHE A 183 -4.21 10.47 -4.89
CA PHE A 183 -4.30 9.02 -4.79
C PHE A 183 -4.07 8.40 -6.15
N THR A 184 -3.19 7.41 -6.23
CA THR A 184 -3.00 6.53 -7.38
C THR A 184 -3.76 5.25 -7.11
N ILE A 185 -4.65 4.86 -8.02
CA ILE A 185 -5.43 3.64 -7.93
C ILE A 185 -5.15 2.81 -9.18
N TRP A 186 -4.81 1.54 -8.95
CA TRP A 186 -4.72 0.51 -9.98
C TRP A 186 -5.73 -0.60 -9.69
N LEU A 187 -6.37 -1.16 -10.71
CA LEU A 187 -7.39 -2.20 -10.59
C LEU A 187 -6.98 -3.46 -11.37
N GLU A 188 -7.04 -4.62 -10.72
CA GLU A 188 -6.85 -5.96 -11.33
C GLU A 188 -8.15 -6.39 -12.02
N SER A 189 -8.47 -5.78 -13.16
CA SER A 189 -9.67 -6.11 -13.93
C SER A 189 -9.35 -6.33 -15.41
N ASP A 190 -9.97 -7.37 -15.98
CA ASP A 190 -9.93 -7.65 -17.42
C ASP A 190 -10.87 -6.74 -18.23
N VAL A 191 -11.77 -6.02 -17.55
CA VAL A 191 -12.77 -5.14 -18.17
C VAL A 191 -12.60 -3.74 -17.62
N PRO A 192 -12.36 -2.71 -18.47
CA PRO A 192 -12.42 -1.33 -18.02
C PRO A 192 -13.82 -1.05 -17.47
N ALA A 193 -13.90 -0.38 -16.34
CA ALA A 193 -15.21 0.03 -15.83
C ALA A 193 -15.86 0.99 -16.84
N THR A 194 -17.07 0.68 -17.29
CA THR A 194 -17.78 1.43 -18.36
C THR A 194 -18.27 2.83 -17.92
N GLY A 195 -17.64 3.41 -16.89
CA GLY A 195 -18.04 4.66 -16.24
C GLY A 195 -19.41 4.63 -15.53
N ALA A 196 -20.26 3.64 -15.81
CA ALA A 196 -21.63 3.54 -15.31
C ALA A 196 -21.73 3.03 -13.87
N ALA A 197 -20.73 2.27 -13.41
CA ALA A 197 -20.63 1.76 -12.04
C ALA A 197 -19.44 2.40 -11.33
N PRO A 198 -19.52 2.63 -10.01
CA PRO A 198 -18.38 3.10 -9.26
C PRO A 198 -17.26 2.05 -9.28
N VAL A 199 -16.03 2.49 -9.46
CA VAL A 199 -14.82 1.64 -9.37
C VAL A 199 -14.33 1.48 -7.94
N ALA A 200 -14.66 2.44 -7.08
CA ALA A 200 -14.36 2.39 -5.66
C ALA A 200 -15.37 3.19 -4.85
N PHE A 201 -15.56 2.78 -3.61
CA PHE A 201 -16.18 3.55 -2.55
C PHE A 201 -15.09 4.04 -1.61
N TYR A 202 -15.30 5.18 -0.95
CA TYR A 202 -14.36 5.66 0.05
C TYR A 202 -15.06 6.29 1.23
N THR A 203 -14.45 6.16 2.41
CA THR A 203 -14.86 6.79 3.65
C THR A 203 -13.67 7.49 4.28
N VAL A 204 -13.88 8.72 4.73
CA VAL A 204 -12.87 9.59 5.32
C VAL A 204 -13.16 9.70 6.80
N TYR A 205 -12.11 9.52 7.59
CA TYR A 205 -12.14 9.56 9.04
C TYR A 205 -11.26 10.70 9.54
N ASN A 206 -11.71 11.37 10.59
CA ASN A 206 -10.89 12.34 11.33
C ASN A 206 -9.87 11.63 12.25
N GLU A 207 -9.01 12.39 12.94
CA GLU A 207 -8.02 11.83 13.89
C GLU A 207 -8.64 11.12 15.11
N ALA A 208 -9.89 11.44 15.45
CA ALA A 208 -10.64 10.75 16.51
C ALA A 208 -11.19 9.39 16.05
N GLY A 209 -11.14 9.09 14.75
CA GLY A 209 -11.69 7.89 14.14
C GLY A 209 -13.16 7.99 13.74
N ASP A 210 -13.76 9.19 13.77
CA ASP A 210 -15.14 9.39 13.32
C ASP A 210 -15.18 9.50 11.80
N ALA A 211 -16.12 8.79 11.16
CA ALA A 211 -16.41 8.95 9.75
C ALA A 211 -17.05 10.34 9.51
N ILE A 212 -16.41 11.17 8.70
CA ILE A 212 -16.84 12.54 8.41
C ILE A 212 -17.36 12.72 6.99
N PHE A 213 -17.01 11.81 6.07
CA PHE A 213 -17.43 11.87 4.68
C PHE A 213 -17.34 10.50 4.03
N SER A 214 -18.26 10.22 3.10
CA SER A 214 -18.17 9.04 2.23
C SER A 214 -18.57 9.43 0.81
N GLY A 215 -17.97 8.76 -0.16
CA GLY A 215 -18.24 9.02 -1.57
C GLY A 215 -18.01 7.81 -2.46
N GLN A 216 -18.23 8.05 -3.75
CA GLN A 216 -18.08 7.06 -4.82
C GLN A 216 -17.13 7.63 -5.87
N LEU A 217 -16.34 6.74 -6.46
CA LEU A 217 -15.40 7.09 -7.50
C LEU A 217 -15.80 6.40 -8.81
N PHE A 218 -15.92 7.18 -9.88
CA PHE A 218 -16.24 6.70 -11.22
C PHE A 218 -15.07 7.01 -12.14
N ARG A 219 -14.55 6.00 -12.85
CA ARG A 219 -13.47 6.15 -13.82
C ARG A 219 -13.63 5.14 -14.95
N ASP A 220 -13.22 5.54 -16.14
CA ASP A 220 -13.08 4.67 -17.32
C ASP A 220 -11.59 4.38 -17.56
N ALA A 221 -10.94 3.87 -16.51
CA ALA A 221 -9.52 3.53 -16.50
C ALA A 221 -9.22 2.50 -15.40
N LEU A 222 -8.18 1.70 -15.62
CA LEU A 222 -7.66 0.74 -14.66
C LEU A 222 -6.54 1.31 -13.80
N ALA A 223 -5.77 2.25 -14.35
CA ALA A 223 -4.73 2.96 -13.64
C ALA A 223 -5.01 4.45 -13.73
N PHE A 224 -5.27 5.11 -12.61
CA PHE A 224 -5.59 6.54 -12.63
C PHE A 224 -5.17 7.23 -11.34
N ARG A 225 -5.12 8.56 -11.43
CA ARG A 225 -4.89 9.44 -10.29
C ARG A 225 -6.17 10.21 -9.96
N VAL A 226 -6.40 10.46 -8.68
CA VAL A 226 -7.49 11.31 -8.21
C VAL A 226 -6.96 12.23 -7.12
N SER A 227 -7.19 13.53 -7.26
CA SER A 227 -6.77 14.49 -6.24
C SER A 227 -7.76 14.49 -5.06
N SER A 228 -7.30 14.91 -3.88
CA SER A 228 -8.19 15.16 -2.74
C SER A 228 -9.27 16.19 -3.08
N THR A 229 -9.00 17.11 -3.99
CA THR A 229 -9.98 18.06 -4.53
C THR A 229 -11.10 17.36 -5.29
N ASP A 230 -10.75 16.43 -6.17
CA ASP A 230 -11.73 15.66 -6.96
C ASP A 230 -12.57 14.73 -6.10
N LEU A 231 -12.06 14.33 -4.94
CA LEU A 231 -12.80 13.61 -3.90
C LEU A 231 -13.66 14.54 -3.02
N GLY A 232 -13.71 15.84 -3.30
CA GLY A 232 -14.51 16.81 -2.54
C GLY A 232 -13.96 17.13 -1.15
N LEU A 233 -12.68 16.83 -0.87
CA LEU A 233 -12.11 16.93 0.48
C LEU A 233 -11.66 18.35 0.86
N LEU A 234 -11.66 19.31 -0.07
CA LEU A 234 -11.28 20.71 0.20
C LEU A 234 -12.39 21.54 0.87
N GLY A 235 -13.61 21.01 0.96
CA GLY A 235 -14.75 21.72 1.56
C GLY A 235 -14.81 21.68 3.09
N PHE A 236 -13.92 20.94 3.73
CA PHE A 236 -13.90 20.80 5.18
C PHE A 236 -13.02 21.88 5.82
N GLU A 237 -13.56 22.61 6.80
CA GLU A 237 -12.82 23.64 7.57
C GLU A 237 -11.55 23.08 8.23
N VAL A 238 -11.51 21.76 8.44
CA VAL A 238 -10.33 21.01 8.84
C VAL A 238 -10.00 20.06 7.70
N PRO A 239 -8.81 20.14 7.06
CA PRO A 239 -8.36 19.12 6.12
C PRO A 239 -8.51 17.74 6.79
N PRO A 240 -8.91 16.68 6.06
CA PRO A 240 -9.11 15.37 6.68
C PRO A 240 -7.76 14.76 7.09
N PHE A 241 -7.28 15.22 8.25
CA PHE A 241 -6.23 14.62 9.02
C PHE A 241 -6.87 13.45 9.78
N GLY A 242 -6.31 12.25 9.61
CA GLY A 242 -6.94 11.00 10.01
C GLY A 242 -6.63 9.88 9.01
N ALA A 243 -7.66 9.24 8.47
CA ALA A 243 -7.51 8.16 7.50
C ALA A 243 -8.56 8.24 6.39
N ILE A 244 -8.25 7.62 5.25
CA ILE A 244 -9.21 7.31 4.20
C ILE A 244 -9.19 5.81 3.96
N GLU A 245 -10.37 5.23 3.92
CA GLU A 245 -10.58 3.85 3.52
C GLU A 245 -11.14 3.81 2.11
N PHE A 246 -10.62 2.93 1.28
CA PHE A 246 -11.11 2.62 -0.05
C PHE A 246 -11.61 1.18 -0.09
N GLU A 247 -12.79 0.97 -0.64
CA GLU A 247 -13.28 -0.33 -1.08
C GLU A 247 -13.32 -0.35 -2.61
N LEU A 248 -12.48 -1.18 -3.22
CA LEU A 248 -12.48 -1.39 -4.67
C LEU A 248 -13.68 -2.27 -5.06
N ASN A 249 -14.45 -1.82 -6.04
CA ASN A 249 -15.72 -2.46 -6.39
C ASN A 249 -15.48 -3.67 -7.31
N GLN A 250 -15.87 -4.86 -6.86
CA GLN A 250 -15.83 -6.12 -7.63
C GLN A 250 -14.44 -6.58 -8.13
N THR A 251 -13.35 -5.97 -7.64
CA THR A 251 -11.98 -6.29 -8.05
C THR A 251 -11.00 -6.09 -6.89
N THR A 252 -9.80 -6.63 -7.02
CA THR A 252 -8.65 -6.24 -6.22
C THR A 252 -7.86 -5.17 -6.95
N GLY A 253 -6.93 -4.52 -6.29
CA GLY A 253 -6.14 -3.48 -6.92
C GLY A 253 -5.01 -3.04 -6.04
N HIS A 254 -4.57 -1.80 -6.18
CA HIS A 254 -3.61 -1.17 -5.29
C HIS A 254 -3.95 0.30 -5.16
N VAL A 255 -3.86 0.83 -3.93
CA VAL A 255 -4.09 2.25 -3.64
C VAL A 255 -2.86 2.83 -2.96
N TRP A 256 -2.40 3.95 -3.47
CA TRP A 256 -1.25 4.69 -2.95
C TRP A 256 -1.58 6.17 -2.86
N ALA A 257 -1.05 6.87 -1.85
CA ALA A 257 -1.22 8.31 -1.70
C ALA A 257 0.11 9.04 -1.82
N GLN A 258 0.08 10.14 -2.55
CA GLN A 258 1.14 11.14 -2.62
C GLN A 258 0.69 12.39 -1.88
N MET A 259 1.41 12.79 -0.84
CA MET A 259 1.22 14.06 -0.15
C MET A 259 2.29 15.03 -0.65
N SER A 260 1.88 16.03 -1.41
CA SER A 260 2.81 16.93 -2.10
C SER A 260 3.06 18.19 -1.28
N ALA A 261 4.34 18.55 -1.11
CA ALA A 261 4.78 19.81 -0.55
C ALA A 261 5.59 20.55 -1.62
N LEU A 262 5.04 21.63 -2.16
CA LEU A 262 5.65 22.38 -3.27
C LEU A 262 7.01 22.96 -2.85
N GLY A 263 8.02 22.78 -3.71
CA GLY A 263 9.41 23.18 -3.44
C GLY A 263 10.05 22.49 -2.22
N ARG A 264 9.47 21.37 -1.76
CA ARG A 264 9.85 20.64 -0.54
C ARG A 264 9.73 19.13 -0.73
N PHE A 265 10.16 18.37 0.28
CA PHE A 265 10.03 16.93 0.28
C PHE A 265 8.56 16.52 0.36
N SER A 266 8.14 15.79 -0.66
CA SER A 266 6.82 15.15 -0.72
C SER A 266 6.92 13.70 -0.27
N VAL A 267 5.81 13.14 0.18
CA VAL A 267 5.80 11.81 0.81
C VAL A 267 4.83 10.91 0.06
N GLY A 268 5.31 9.73 -0.33
CA GLY A 268 4.49 8.62 -0.79
C GLY A 268 4.12 7.68 0.35
N LEU A 269 2.89 7.19 0.36
CA LEU A 269 2.40 6.19 1.30
C LEU A 269 1.55 5.14 0.58
N GLY A 270 2.02 3.90 0.59
CA GLY A 270 1.20 2.75 0.22
C GLY A 270 0.03 2.56 1.19
N GLY A 271 -1.15 2.27 0.65
CA GLY A 271 -2.28 1.82 1.44
C GLY A 271 -1.98 0.46 2.07
N SER A 272 -2.42 0.28 3.31
CA SER A 272 -2.40 -1.04 3.95
C SER A 272 -3.66 -1.80 3.56
N CYS A 273 -3.53 -3.07 3.20
CA CYS A 273 -4.67 -3.94 3.04
C CYS A 273 -5.45 -4.02 4.35
N GLY A 274 -6.74 -3.73 4.28
CA GLY A 274 -7.69 -3.96 5.37
C GLY A 274 -8.27 -5.37 5.29
N ASP A 275 -8.69 -5.88 6.44
CA ASP A 275 -9.62 -7.01 6.45
C ASP A 275 -10.95 -6.57 5.82
N GLU A 276 -11.71 -7.52 5.25
CA GLU A 276 -13.06 -7.24 4.74
C GLU A 276 -13.87 -6.56 5.86
N ALA A 277 -14.35 -5.34 5.59
CA ALA A 277 -15.12 -4.61 6.57
C ALA A 277 -16.27 -5.51 7.05
N PRO A 278 -16.48 -5.68 8.36
CA PRO A 278 -17.58 -6.50 8.85
C PRO A 278 -18.87 -5.94 8.25
N ALA A 279 -19.63 -6.80 7.58
CA ALA A 279 -20.90 -6.41 6.96
C ALA A 279 -21.78 -5.72 8.00
N GLY A 280 -21.94 -4.39 7.85
CA GLY A 280 -22.77 -3.54 8.71
C GLY A 280 -24.25 -3.69 8.43
#